data_AF-A0A5C4IYR7-F1
#
_entry.id   AF-A0A5C4IYR7-F1
#
_cell.length_a   1.000
_cell.length_b   1.000
_cell.length_c   1.000
_cell.angle_alpha   90.00
_cell.angle_beta   90.00
_cell.angle_gamma   90.00
#
_symmetry.space_group_name_H-M   'P 1'
#
loop_
_entity.id
_entity.type
_entity.pdbx_description
1 polymer ?
#
loop_
_entity_poly.entity_id
_entity_poly.type
_entity_poly.pdbx_seq_one_letter_code
_entity_poly.pdbx_strand_id
1 'polypeptide(L)' 'PARIAEPITPPSTLTPREREIALLVARGLSNRGVADELVISPATVARHVTNILTKLGFSSRAQIAAWVVGNIADPPTP' A
#
# COMPACT_ATOMS: atom_id res chain seq x y z
N PRO A 1 11.87 0.51 27.16
CA PRO A 1 11.26 -0.67 26.48
C PRO A 1 11.74 -0.69 25.03
N ALA A 2 12.42 -1.78 24.63
CA ALA A 2 13.21 -1.88 23.42
C ALA A 2 12.37 -1.82 22.15
N ARG A 3 12.70 -0.90 21.22
CA ARG A 3 12.28 -1.00 19.82
C ARG A 3 13.07 -2.14 19.20
N ILE A 4 12.39 -3.22 18.86
CA ILE A 4 12.98 -4.26 18.00
C ILE A 4 13.20 -3.60 16.64
N ALA A 5 14.46 -3.42 16.26
CA ALA A 5 14.83 -3.04 14.91
C ALA A 5 14.66 -4.27 14.02
N GLU A 6 13.65 -4.24 13.16
CA GLU A 6 13.39 -5.30 12.17
C GLU A 6 14.50 -5.36 11.11
N PRO A 7 14.74 -6.55 10.52
CA PRO A 7 15.87 -6.81 9.64
C PRO A 7 15.83 -5.94 8.38
N ILE A 8 17.01 -5.44 8.01
CA ILE A 8 17.29 -4.55 6.89
C ILE A 8 17.24 -5.34 5.57
N THR A 9 16.05 -5.83 5.22
CA THR A 9 15.72 -6.07 3.80
C THR A 9 15.74 -4.70 3.13
N PRO A 10 16.22 -4.50 1.88
CA PRO A 10 15.98 -3.23 1.20
C PRO A 10 14.48 -2.98 1.32
N PRO A 11 14.04 -1.93 2.04
CA PRO A 11 12.68 -1.89 2.51
C PRO A 11 11.81 -1.89 1.27
N SER A 12 11.04 -2.95 1.08
CA SER A 12 9.84 -2.83 0.26
C SER A 12 9.17 -1.56 0.77
N THR A 13 9.05 -0.54 -0.07
CA THR A 13 8.79 0.85 0.37
C THR A 13 7.52 0.96 1.23
N LEU A 14 6.65 -0.05 1.15
CA LEU A 14 5.44 -0.25 1.92
C LEU A 14 5.53 -1.50 2.82
N THR A 15 4.85 -1.45 3.97
CA THR A 15 4.63 -2.64 4.81
C THR A 15 3.68 -3.64 4.12
N PRO A 16 3.58 -4.90 4.58
CA PRO A 16 2.67 -5.87 3.99
C PRO A 16 1.21 -5.39 3.91
N ARG A 17 0.72 -4.77 5.00
CA ARG A 17 -0.66 -4.24 5.05
C ARG A 17 -0.85 -3.03 4.12
N GLU A 18 0.15 -2.18 4.01
CA GLU A 18 0.13 -1.05 3.08
C GLU A 18 0.17 -1.51 1.63
N ARG A 19 0.93 -2.56 1.32
CA ARG A 19 0.96 -3.19 -0.02
C ARG A 19 -0.40 -3.77 -0.38
N GLU A 20 -1.06 -4.47 0.53
CA GLU A 20 -2.41 -5.01 0.34
C GLU A 20 -3.42 -3.89 0.02
N ILE A 21 -3.40 -2.81 0.80
CA ILE A 21 -4.24 -1.63 0.57
C ILE A 21 -3.92 -0.97 -0.78
N ALA A 22 -2.65 -0.82 -1.14
CA ALA A 22 -2.24 -0.26 -2.42
C ALA A 22 -2.75 -1.10 -3.60
N LEU A 23 -2.70 -2.43 -3.50
CA LEU A 23 -3.24 -3.35 -4.52
C LEU A 23 -4.75 -3.17 -4.71
N LEU A 24 -5.51 -3.09 -3.62
CA LEU A 24 -6.97 -2.88 -3.69
C LEU A 24 -7.31 -1.49 -4.24
N VAL A 25 -6.55 -0.46 -3.88
CA VAL A 25 -6.67 0.89 -4.46
C VAL A 25 -6.38 0.88 -5.96
N ALA A 26 -5.37 0.13 -6.41
CA ALA A 26 -5.03 -0.02 -7.82
C ALA A 26 -6.11 -0.76 -8.62
N ARG A 27 -6.87 -1.66 -7.99
CA ARG A 27 -8.09 -2.27 -8.55
C ARG A 27 -9.27 -1.31 -8.63
N GLY A 28 -9.12 -0.06 -8.17
CA GLY A 28 -10.16 0.98 -8.24
C GLY A 28 -11.09 1.03 -7.03
N LEU A 29 -10.86 0.24 -5.97
CA LEU A 29 -11.76 0.23 -4.81
C LEU A 29 -11.70 1.55 -4.05
N SER A 30 -12.86 2.04 -3.59
CA SER A 30 -12.92 3.19 -2.67
C SER A 30 -12.40 2.82 -1.29
N ASN A 31 -12.12 3.79 -0.41
CA ASN A 31 -11.72 3.49 0.97
C ASN A 31 -12.75 2.62 1.71
N ARG A 32 -14.04 2.75 1.35
CA ARG A 32 -15.11 1.90 1.86
C ARG A 32 -15.00 0.48 1.29
N GLY A 33 -14.83 0.32 -0.02
CA GLY A 33 -14.64 -1.01 -0.62
C GLY A 33 -13.41 -1.74 -0.06
N VAL A 34 -12.29 -1.02 0.09
CA VAL A 34 -11.08 -1.58 0.73
C VAL A 34 -11.36 -1.96 2.19
N ALA A 35 -12.12 -1.14 2.92
CA ALA A 35 -12.48 -1.41 4.30
C ALA A 35 -13.36 -2.66 4.44
N ASP A 36 -14.29 -2.86 3.51
CA ASP A 36 -15.17 -4.02 3.45
C ASP A 36 -14.36 -5.30 3.16
N GLU A 37 -13.46 -5.27 2.17
CA GLU A 37 -12.55 -6.40 1.83
C GLU A 37 -11.63 -6.78 2.99
N LEU A 38 -11.12 -5.78 3.71
CA LEU A 38 -10.12 -5.96 4.75
C LEU A 38 -10.70 -6.05 6.17
N VAL A 39 -12.03 -5.97 6.30
CA VAL A 39 -12.81 -5.99 7.55
C VAL A 39 -12.24 -5.01 8.59
N ILE A 40 -12.05 -3.76 8.18
CA ILE A 40 -11.55 -2.65 9.02
C ILE A 40 -12.39 -1.39 8.80
N SER A 41 -12.11 -0.31 9.53
CA SER A 41 -12.85 0.96 9.31
C SER A 41 -12.35 1.71 8.06
N PRO A 42 -13.22 2.43 7.33
CA PRO A 42 -12.81 3.32 6.24
C PRO A 42 -11.83 4.41 6.68
N ALA A 43 -11.91 4.85 7.94
CA ALA A 43 -10.96 5.81 8.52
C ALA A 43 -9.56 5.21 8.68
N THR A 44 -9.47 3.94 9.07
CA THR A 44 -8.22 3.18 9.13
C THR A 44 -7.60 3.07 7.74
N VAL A 45 -8.40 2.74 6.72
CA VAL A 45 -7.94 2.72 5.33
C VAL A 45 -7.42 4.10 4.89
N ALA A 46 -8.17 5.16 5.17
CA ALA A 46 -7.75 6.52 4.82
C ALA A 46 -6.38 6.87 5.42
N ARG A 47 -6.16 6.52 6.69
CA ARG A 47 -4.86 6.71 7.35
C ARG A 47 -3.75 5.92 6.66
N HIS A 48 -3.99 4.67 6.29
CA HIS A 48 -3.01 3.87 5.54
C HIS A 48 -2.72 4.47 4.16
N VAL A 49 -3.73 4.93 3.43
CA VAL A 49 -3.55 5.61 2.14
C VAL A 49 -2.68 6.85 2.29
N THR A 50 -2.91 7.69 3.29
CA THR A 50 -2.04 8.84 3.58
C THR A 50 -0.60 8.41 3.85
N ASN A 51 -0.39 7.37 4.67
CA ASN A 51 0.96 6.87 4.95
C ASN A 51 1.66 6.34 3.69
N ILE A 52 0.92 5.63 2.82
CA ILE A 52 1.42 5.13 1.53
C ILE A 52 1.85 6.32 0.65
N LEU A 53 1.00 7.35 0.54
CA LEU A 53 1.33 8.56 -0.22
C LEU A 53 2.61 9.21 0.30
N THR A 54 2.74 9.38 1.63
CA THR A 54 3.94 9.95 2.23
C THR A 54 5.18 9.11 1.97
N LYS A 55 5.09 7.78 2.10
CA LYS A 55 6.22 6.86 1.88
C LYS A 55 6.69 6.83 0.43
N LEU A 56 5.76 6.96 -0.51
CA LEU A 56 6.06 6.95 -1.95
C LEU A 56 6.35 8.36 -2.50
N GLY A 57 6.17 9.42 -1.71
CA GLY A 57 6.28 10.80 -2.17
C GLY A 57 5.18 11.22 -3.15
N PHE A 58 4.00 10.59 -3.06
CA PHE A 58 2.86 10.85 -3.94
C PHE A 58 1.88 11.83 -3.31
N SER A 59 1.10 12.49 -4.16
CA SER A 59 0.06 13.43 -3.77
C SER A 59 -1.35 12.92 -4.05
N SER A 60 -1.48 11.82 -4.82
CA SER A 60 -2.78 11.28 -5.21
C SER A 60 -2.85 9.76 -5.19
N ARG A 61 -4.03 9.23 -4.86
CA ARG A 61 -4.31 7.78 -4.94
C ARG A 61 -4.14 7.21 -6.35
N ALA A 62 -4.29 8.03 -7.39
CA ALA A 62 -4.08 7.61 -8.77
C ALA A 62 -2.60 7.28 -9.02
N GLN A 63 -1.68 8.01 -8.41
CA GLN A 63 -0.25 7.69 -8.45
C GLN A 63 0.05 6.36 -7.74
N ILE A 64 -0.65 6.03 -6.65
CA ILE A 64 -0.55 4.69 -6.03
C ILE A 64 -0.95 3.61 -7.03
N ALA A 65 -2.10 3.78 -7.71
CA ALA A 65 -2.56 2.82 -8.70
C ALA A 65 -1.55 2.63 -9.85
N ALA A 66 -1.03 3.73 -10.41
CA ALA A 66 -0.02 3.69 -11.46
C ALA A 66 1.29 3.02 -10.99
N TRP A 67 1.75 3.33 -9.77
CA TRP A 67 2.93 2.71 -9.18
C TRP A 67 2.76 1.20 -9.00
N VAL A 68 1.60 0.75 -8.52
CA VAL A 68 1.32 -0.67 -8.37
C VAL A 68 1.41 -1.39 -9.71
N VAL A 69 0.81 -0.85 -10.78
CA VAL A 69 0.89 -1.45 -12.12
C VAL A 69 2.35 -1.52 -12.62
N GLY A 70 3.13 -0.46 -12.40
CA GLY A 70 4.54 -0.41 -12.77
C GLY A 70 5.46 -1.34 -11.96
N ASN A 71 5.10 -1.67 -10.72
CA ASN A 71 5.88 -2.57 -9.85
C ASN A 71 5.38 -4.03 -9.86
N ILE A 72 4.23 -4.33 -10.45
CA ILE A 72 3.78 -5.71 -10.71
C ILE A 72 4.52 -6.32 -11.91
N ALA A 73 5.16 -5.49 -12.75
CA ALA A 73 6.01 -5.94 -13.85
C ALA A 73 7.39 -6.44 -13.34
N ASP A 74 7.36 -7.49 -12.52
CA ASP A 74 8.42 -8.50 -12.53
C ASP A 74 7.90 -9.60 -13.49
N PRO A 75 8.32 -9.62 -14.77
CA PRO A 75 7.92 -10.71 -15.65
C PRO A 75 8.41 -12.01 -15.00
N PRO A 76 7.61 -13.11 -14.95
CA PRO A 76 8.14 -14.39 -14.53
C PRO A 76 9.34 -14.71 -15.42
N THR A 77 10.54 -14.61 -14.86
CA THR A 77 11.76 -15.02 -15.55
C THR A 77 11.56 -16.48 -15.94
N PRO A 78 11.73 -16.84 -17.22
CA PRO A 78 11.47 -18.19 -17.71
C PRO A 78 12.34 -19.25 -17.00
#